data_AF-A0A0B6ZYM2-F1
#
_entry.id   AF-A0A0B6ZYM2-F1
#
_cell.length_a   1.000
_cell.length_b   1.000
_cell.length_c   1.000
_cell.angle_alpha   90.00
_cell.angle_beta   90.00
_cell.angle_gamma   90.00
#
_symmetry.space_group_name_H-M   'P 1'
#
loop_
_entity.id
_entity.type
_entity.pdbx_description
1 polymer ?
#
loop_
_entity_poly.entity_id
_entity_poly.type
_entity_poly.pdbx_seq_one_letter_code
_entity_poly.pdbx_strand_id
1 'polypeptide(L)'
;VCSSDLVYAVRFIPKENGVHYIDVRLNDAHIPDSPFPVMVGSLANDPAMVTASGEGLERGKSGSQNKFVVKTAGAGSGFLIVFIDGPSKCAVSCKEVDEGYEFLYTPFCPGNYLITVKYGNIPIAGSPYQTIVTGTGRKPSPVVEQTSMAVETVEKKAGAGAKVKKLVGDASKVCVKGPGLKKAFINRAQNFNVEVKDAGNGVLFIGMVSPAAVPIAELNIKKAGPTTYNVTYKVQEAGDHVLHVKWGDDDAPGSPFVVNT
;
A
#
# COMPACT_ATOMS: atom_id res chain seq x y z
N VAL A 1 34.23 -26.03 -19.58
CA VAL A 1 32.87 -26.24 -19.03
C VAL A 1 32.52 -25.02 -18.22
N CYS A 2 31.66 -24.14 -18.72
CA CYS A 2 31.08 -23.03 -17.96
C CYS A 2 29.75 -22.59 -18.59
N SER A 3 28.74 -22.46 -17.72
CA SER A 3 27.43 -21.82 -17.81
C SER A 3 26.57 -22.02 -19.07
N SER A 4 25.65 -22.97 -19.00
CA SER A 4 24.37 -22.86 -19.70
C SER A 4 23.40 -22.11 -18.79
N ASP A 5 23.07 -20.88 -19.13
CA ASP A 5 22.02 -20.12 -18.44
C ASP A 5 20.70 -20.87 -18.59
N LEU A 6 20.18 -21.41 -17.50
CA LEU A 6 18.89 -22.11 -17.44
C LEU A 6 17.77 -21.08 -17.54
N VAL A 7 17.42 -20.70 -18.76
CA VAL A 7 16.27 -19.84 -19.06
C VAL A 7 15.02 -20.72 -19.20
N TYR A 8 14.04 -20.52 -18.32
CA TYR A 8 12.74 -21.19 -18.39
C TYR A 8 11.72 -20.27 -19.07
N ALA A 9 11.16 -20.73 -20.19
CA ALA A 9 10.10 -20.01 -20.92
C ALA A 9 8.74 -20.68 -20.67
N VAL A 10 7.73 -19.88 -20.31
CA VAL A 10 6.35 -20.34 -20.09
C VAL A 10 5.42 -19.57 -21.02
N ARG A 11 4.48 -20.26 -21.68
CA ARG A 11 3.47 -19.67 -22.57
C ARG A 11 2.07 -20.04 -22.07
N PHE A 12 1.20 -19.04 -21.98
CA PHE A 12 -0.23 -19.22 -21.68
C PHE A 12 -1.07 -18.43 -22.70
N ILE A 13 -2.28 -18.92 -22.98
CA ILE A 13 -3.27 -18.22 -23.82
C ILE A 13 -4.52 -18.03 -22.96
N PRO A 14 -4.66 -16.86 -22.32
CA PRO A 14 -5.81 -16.57 -21.48
C PRO A 14 -7.06 -16.41 -22.34
N LYS A 15 -8.17 -17.00 -21.88
CA LYS A 15 -9.45 -17.04 -22.62
C LYS A 15 -10.46 -15.98 -22.18
N GLU A 16 -10.22 -15.39 -21.02
CA GLU A 16 -11.12 -14.42 -20.39
C GLU A 16 -10.47 -13.06 -20.33
N ASN A 17 -11.24 -12.03 -20.69
CA ASN A 17 -10.81 -10.64 -20.52
C ASN A 17 -10.82 -10.30 -19.03
N GLY A 18 -9.82 -9.54 -18.59
CA GLY A 18 -9.69 -9.11 -17.20
C GLY A 18 -8.27 -9.25 -16.67
N VAL A 19 -8.14 -9.06 -15.36
CA VAL A 19 -6.86 -9.13 -14.66
C VAL A 19 -6.57 -10.56 -14.29
N HIS A 20 -5.43 -11.06 -14.75
CA HIS A 20 -4.85 -12.34 -14.37
C HIS A 20 -3.62 -12.10 -13.50
N TYR A 21 -3.32 -13.03 -12.61
CA TYR A 21 -2.12 -12.96 -11.78
C TYR A 21 -1.23 -14.15 -12.09
N ILE A 22 0.04 -13.87 -12.34
CA ILE A 22 1.05 -14.90 -12.59
C ILE A 22 1.89 -15.03 -11.33
N ASP A 23 1.66 -16.12 -10.62
CA ASP A 23 2.47 -16.54 -9.49
C ASP A 23 3.73 -17.23 -10.02
N VAL A 24 4.87 -16.54 -9.95
CA VAL A 24 6.18 -17.16 -10.13
C VAL A 24 6.79 -17.39 -8.74
N ARG A 25 7.10 -18.65 -8.43
CA ARG A 25 7.67 -19.05 -7.15
C ARG A 25 8.94 -19.87 -7.34
N LEU A 26 9.92 -19.68 -6.46
CA LEU A 26 11.10 -20.52 -6.32
C LEU A 26 11.11 -21.06 -4.89
N ASN A 27 11.14 -22.39 -4.72
CA ASN A 27 11.02 -23.05 -3.40
C ASN A 27 9.81 -22.56 -2.59
N ASP A 28 8.64 -22.48 -3.24
CA ASP A 28 7.37 -21.99 -2.67
C ASP A 28 7.34 -20.52 -2.21
N ALA A 29 8.44 -19.76 -2.38
CA ALA A 29 8.49 -18.32 -2.16
C ALA A 29 8.27 -17.57 -3.48
N HIS A 30 7.45 -16.51 -3.45
CA HIS A 30 7.36 -15.60 -4.59
C HIS A 30 8.74 -15.00 -4.86
N ILE A 31 9.15 -15.01 -6.13
CA ILE A 31 10.30 -14.22 -6.55
C ILE A 31 9.95 -12.72 -6.43
N PRO A 32 10.93 -11.81 -6.45
CA PRO A 32 10.66 -10.37 -6.55
C PRO A 32 9.66 -10.09 -7.67
N ASP A 33 8.75 -9.14 -7.42
CA ASP A 33 7.68 -8.69 -8.34
C ASP A 33 6.58 -9.71 -8.67
N SER A 34 6.68 -10.93 -8.14
CA SER A 34 5.60 -11.92 -8.18
C SER A 34 4.64 -11.72 -6.99
N PRO A 35 3.32 -11.79 -7.18
CA PRO A 35 2.64 -12.14 -8.43
C PRO A 35 2.62 -10.99 -9.44
N PHE A 36 2.79 -11.35 -10.71
CA PHE A 36 2.75 -10.37 -11.81
C PHE A 36 1.31 -10.19 -12.30
N PRO A 37 0.69 -9.01 -12.15
CA PRO A 37 -0.62 -8.75 -12.72
C PRO A 37 -0.49 -8.58 -14.24
N VAL A 38 -1.24 -9.36 -14.99
CA VAL A 38 -1.31 -9.33 -16.44
C VAL A 38 -2.75 -9.08 -16.87
N MET A 39 -2.98 -7.97 -17.56
CA MET A 39 -4.28 -7.70 -18.15
C MET A 39 -4.40 -8.45 -19.48
N VAL A 40 -5.57 -9.05 -19.70
CA VAL A 40 -5.95 -9.71 -20.95
C VAL A 40 -7.19 -9.03 -21.49
N GLY A 41 -7.16 -8.63 -22.77
CA GLY A 41 -8.24 -7.89 -23.41
C GLY A 41 -7.91 -6.41 -23.65
N SER A 42 -8.72 -5.74 -24.49
CA SER A 42 -8.53 -4.34 -24.85
C SER A 42 -8.96 -3.44 -23.68
N LEU A 43 -7.99 -2.74 -23.09
CA LEU A 43 -8.27 -1.65 -22.17
C LEU A 43 -8.54 -0.38 -22.99
N ALA A 44 -9.67 0.27 -22.72
CA ALA A 44 -9.74 1.72 -22.90
C ALA A 44 -8.98 2.39 -21.73
N ASN A 45 -7.69 2.09 -21.53
CA ASN A 45 -6.85 2.75 -20.54
C ASN A 45 -5.76 3.56 -21.22
N ASP A 46 -5.70 4.84 -20.88
CA ASP A 46 -4.71 5.73 -21.44
C ASP A 46 -3.88 6.34 -20.31
N PRO A 47 -2.68 5.78 -20.02
CA PRO A 47 -1.75 6.35 -19.04
C PRO A 47 -1.38 7.81 -19.34
N ALA A 48 -1.50 8.27 -20.60
CA ALA A 48 -1.25 9.66 -20.97
C ALA A 48 -2.32 10.62 -20.45
N MET A 49 -3.51 10.10 -20.10
CA MET A 49 -4.59 10.87 -19.48
C MET A 49 -4.44 10.98 -17.96
N VAL A 50 -3.51 10.23 -17.36
CA VAL A 50 -3.23 10.27 -15.92
C VAL A 50 -2.16 11.32 -15.63
N THR A 51 -2.44 12.21 -14.68
CA THR A 51 -1.50 13.27 -14.27
C THR A 51 -1.31 13.25 -12.77
N ALA A 52 -0.10 13.54 -12.28
CA ALA A 52 0.15 13.73 -10.86
C ALA A 52 0.64 15.15 -10.58
N SER A 53 0.15 15.75 -9.50
CA SER A 53 0.47 17.12 -9.11
C SER A 53 0.34 17.33 -7.60
N GLY A 54 1.07 18.31 -7.06
CA GLY A 54 1.02 18.69 -5.65
C GLY A 54 2.41 18.84 -5.05
N GLU A 55 2.49 19.62 -3.98
CA GLU A 55 3.78 20.02 -3.39
C GLU A 55 4.63 18.83 -2.96
N GLY A 56 4.02 17.72 -2.53
CA GLY A 56 4.70 16.51 -2.11
C GLY A 56 5.53 15.82 -3.21
N LEU A 57 5.27 16.12 -4.49
CA LEU A 57 6.10 15.64 -5.61
C LEU A 57 7.37 16.47 -5.83
N GLU A 58 7.45 17.66 -5.24
CA GLU A 58 8.56 18.60 -5.42
C GLU A 58 9.39 18.77 -4.14
N ARG A 59 8.70 18.88 -3.00
CA ARG A 59 9.29 19.13 -1.69
C ARG A 59 8.50 18.44 -0.59
N GLY A 60 9.17 18.15 0.52
CA GLY A 60 8.52 17.63 1.70
C GLY A 60 9.23 17.97 2.99
N LYS A 61 8.61 17.56 4.10
CA LYS A 61 9.15 17.66 5.45
C LYS A 61 9.10 16.30 6.14
N SER A 62 10.21 15.92 6.76
CA SER A 62 10.30 14.70 7.55
C SER A 62 9.37 14.76 8.76
N GLY A 63 8.75 13.62 9.10
CA GLY A 63 7.77 13.49 10.18
C GLY A 63 6.44 14.18 9.93
N SER A 64 6.23 14.80 8.76
CA SER A 64 4.99 15.48 8.38
C SER A 64 4.35 14.79 7.16
N GLN A 65 3.03 14.94 7.01
CA GLN A 65 2.33 14.44 5.83
C GLN A 65 2.64 15.33 4.62
N ASN A 66 3.15 14.71 3.56
CA ASN A 66 3.45 15.35 2.28
C ASN A 66 2.46 14.84 1.26
N LYS A 67 1.92 15.76 0.44
CA LYS A 67 0.69 15.52 -0.28
C LYS A 67 0.84 15.69 -1.78
N PHE A 68 0.25 14.78 -2.54
CA PHE A 68 0.03 14.95 -3.97
C PHE A 68 -1.25 14.25 -4.42
N VAL A 69 -1.75 14.61 -5.59
CA VAL A 69 -2.97 14.07 -6.18
C VAL A 69 -2.64 13.49 -7.54
N VAL A 70 -3.10 12.26 -7.79
CA VAL A 70 -3.08 11.63 -9.10
C VAL A 70 -4.48 11.71 -9.69
N LYS A 71 -4.63 12.47 -10.77
CA LYS A 71 -5.88 12.57 -11.52
C LYS A 71 -5.97 11.44 -12.53
N THR A 72 -7.07 10.69 -12.50
CA THR A 72 -7.31 9.52 -13.36
C THR A 72 -8.57 9.65 -14.20
N ALA A 73 -9.21 10.83 -14.19
CA ALA A 73 -10.42 11.09 -14.95
C ALA A 73 -10.16 10.91 -16.46
N GLY A 74 -11.02 10.14 -17.13
CA GLY A 74 -10.88 9.84 -18.56
C GLY A 74 -9.82 8.79 -18.92
N ALA A 75 -9.07 8.25 -17.95
CA ALA A 75 -8.06 7.23 -18.20
C ALA A 75 -8.62 5.78 -18.21
N GLY A 76 -9.93 5.59 -18.10
CA GLY A 76 -10.56 4.27 -17.97
C GLY A 76 -10.35 3.63 -16.59
N SER A 77 -10.70 2.36 -16.41
CA SER A 77 -10.36 1.56 -15.23
C SER A 77 -8.97 0.95 -15.33
N GLY A 78 -8.23 0.86 -14.24
CA GLY A 78 -6.86 0.31 -14.23
C GLY A 78 -6.26 0.21 -12.82
N PHE A 79 -4.95 -0.08 -12.76
CA PHE A 79 -4.19 -0.11 -11.51
C PHE A 79 -3.30 1.12 -11.42
N LEU A 80 -3.52 1.93 -10.39
CA LEU A 80 -2.62 3.01 -10.02
C LEU A 80 -1.64 2.49 -8.97
N ILE A 81 -0.35 2.53 -9.28
CA ILE A 81 0.72 2.07 -8.37
C ILE A 81 1.67 3.23 -8.11
N VAL A 82 1.96 3.48 -6.84
CA VAL A 82 2.94 4.47 -6.39
C VAL A 82 4.09 3.76 -5.68
N PHE A 83 5.32 4.07 -6.08
CA PHE A 83 6.55 3.71 -5.39
C PHE A 83 7.19 4.98 -4.84
N ILE A 84 7.73 4.91 -3.63
CA ILE A 84 8.48 5.97 -2.98
C ILE A 84 9.80 5.37 -2.52
N ASP A 85 10.87 5.71 -3.23
CA ASP A 85 12.22 5.29 -2.94
C ASP A 85 12.96 6.43 -2.24
N GLY A 86 13.68 6.14 -1.16
CA GLY A 86 14.47 7.16 -0.50
C GLY A 86 15.24 6.68 0.73
N PRO A 87 15.77 7.60 1.55
CA PRO A 87 16.59 7.27 2.71
C PRO A 87 15.82 6.66 3.89
N SER A 88 14.49 6.56 3.83
CA SER A 88 13.67 5.86 4.82
C SER A 88 12.36 5.36 4.24
N LYS A 89 11.77 4.32 4.82
CA LYS A 89 10.37 3.96 4.54
C LYS A 89 9.45 5.12 4.88
N CYS A 90 8.34 5.21 4.16
CA CYS A 90 7.29 6.19 4.42
C CYS A 90 6.05 5.49 4.98
N ALA A 91 5.33 6.14 5.89
CA ALA A 91 3.92 5.81 6.06
C ALA A 91 3.15 6.42 4.88
N VAL A 92 2.34 5.63 4.17
CA VAL A 92 1.61 6.10 2.99
C VAL A 92 0.13 5.80 3.16
N SER A 93 -0.73 6.77 2.83
CA SER A 93 -2.18 6.60 2.74
C SER A 93 -2.71 7.21 1.45
N CYS A 94 -3.84 6.69 0.98
CA CYS A 94 -4.55 7.22 -0.18
C CYS A 94 -6.03 7.40 0.13
N LYS A 95 -6.60 8.47 -0.42
CA LYS A 95 -8.00 8.81 -0.35
C LYS A 95 -8.52 9.13 -1.75
N GLU A 96 -9.65 8.55 -2.10
CA GLU A 96 -10.33 8.92 -3.34
C GLU A 96 -10.88 10.35 -3.28
N VAL A 97 -10.66 11.14 -4.34
CA VAL A 97 -11.14 12.52 -4.50
C VAL A 97 -11.81 12.70 -5.85
N ASP A 98 -12.49 13.84 -6.07
CA ASP A 98 -13.35 14.07 -7.24
C ASP A 98 -12.72 13.68 -8.58
N GLU A 99 -11.47 14.09 -8.83
CA GLU A 99 -10.78 13.85 -10.10
C GLU A 99 -9.73 12.74 -10.06
N GLY A 100 -9.66 11.94 -8.98
CA GLY A 100 -8.69 10.85 -8.88
C GLY A 100 -8.44 10.41 -7.44
N TYR A 101 -7.18 10.44 -7.02
CA TYR A 101 -6.70 9.89 -5.76
C TYR A 101 -5.67 10.84 -5.10
N GLU A 102 -5.93 11.24 -3.87
CA GLU A 102 -5.00 12.00 -3.02
C GLU A 102 -4.10 11.04 -2.23
N PHE A 103 -2.80 11.24 -2.31
CA PHE A 103 -1.77 10.47 -1.61
C PHE A 103 -1.13 11.34 -0.54
N LEU A 104 -0.98 10.76 0.65
CA LEU A 104 -0.22 11.34 1.76
C LEU A 104 0.93 10.39 2.10
N TYR A 105 2.15 10.91 2.14
CA TYR A 105 3.31 10.14 2.61
C TYR A 105 4.06 10.88 3.71
N THR A 106 4.51 10.15 4.72
CA THR A 106 5.26 10.67 5.87
C THR A 106 6.63 10.00 5.93
N PRO A 107 7.70 10.66 5.41
CA PRO A 107 9.07 10.18 5.47
C PRO A 107 9.66 10.39 6.87
N PHE A 108 10.50 9.48 7.36
CA PHE A 108 11.12 9.60 8.69
C PHE A 108 12.52 10.23 8.67
N CYS A 109 13.13 10.34 7.49
CA CYS A 109 14.45 10.93 7.29
C CYS A 109 14.42 12.02 6.22
N PRO A 110 15.13 13.15 6.41
CA PRO A 110 15.38 14.10 5.33
C PRO A 110 16.28 13.47 4.24
N GLY A 111 16.19 14.01 3.03
CA GLY A 111 16.99 13.61 1.88
C GLY A 111 16.18 13.58 0.58
N ASN A 112 16.78 13.02 -0.47
CA ASN A 112 16.15 12.92 -1.78
C ASN A 112 15.28 11.67 -1.86
N TYR A 113 14.04 11.84 -2.30
CA TYR A 113 13.12 10.76 -2.57
C TYR A 113 12.73 10.75 -4.05
N LEU A 114 12.48 9.56 -4.58
CA LEU A 114 12.02 9.33 -5.95
C LEU A 114 10.63 8.71 -5.89
N ILE A 115 9.63 9.43 -6.40
CA ILE A 115 8.24 8.98 -6.43
C ILE A 115 7.92 8.52 -7.86
N THR A 116 7.69 7.22 -8.03
CA THR A 116 7.27 6.65 -9.32
C THR A 116 5.78 6.39 -9.30
N VAL A 117 5.05 6.94 -10.26
CA VAL A 117 3.61 6.73 -10.43
C VAL A 117 3.37 5.97 -11.73
N LYS A 118 2.70 4.82 -11.66
CA LYS A 118 2.36 3.97 -12.80
C LYS A 118 0.86 3.76 -12.89
N TYR A 119 0.35 3.75 -14.12
CA TYR A 119 -1.03 3.40 -14.43
C TYR A 119 -1.07 2.23 -15.41
N GLY A 120 -1.73 1.13 -15.05
CA GLY A 120 -1.74 -0.09 -15.86
C GLY A 120 -0.33 -0.64 -16.13
N ASN A 121 0.55 -0.57 -15.13
CA ASN A 121 1.98 -0.91 -15.19
C ASN A 121 2.87 0.01 -16.06
N ILE A 122 2.32 1.06 -16.67
CA ILE A 122 3.06 2.03 -17.48
C ILE A 122 3.29 3.30 -16.66
N PRO A 123 4.53 3.84 -16.56
CA PRO A 123 4.76 5.13 -15.93
C PRO A 123 3.93 6.24 -16.57
N ILE A 124 3.32 7.09 -15.75
CA ILE A 124 2.57 8.25 -16.24
C ILE A 124 3.52 9.37 -16.69
N ALA A 125 3.00 10.35 -17.43
CA ALA A 125 3.78 11.52 -17.82
C ALA A 125 4.33 12.27 -16.59
N GLY A 126 5.63 12.55 -16.60
CA GLY A 126 6.34 13.23 -15.50
C GLY A 126 6.88 12.28 -14.41
N SER A 127 6.44 11.03 -14.38
CA SER A 127 7.04 10.02 -13.51
C SER A 127 8.39 9.53 -14.08
N PRO A 128 9.43 9.33 -13.25
CA PRO A 128 9.44 9.53 -11.80
C PRO A 128 9.68 10.99 -11.39
N TYR A 129 9.10 11.38 -10.24
CA TYR A 129 9.23 12.69 -9.63
C TYR A 129 10.32 12.68 -8.56
N GLN A 130 11.21 13.68 -8.58
CA GLN A 130 12.20 13.87 -7.53
C GLN A 130 11.69 14.90 -6.53
N THR A 131 11.65 14.53 -5.24
CA THR A 131 11.24 15.41 -4.15
C THR A 131 12.32 15.50 -3.08
N ILE A 132 12.57 16.72 -2.60
CA ILE A 132 13.53 16.96 -1.53
C ILE A 132 12.78 17.08 -0.21
N VAL A 133 13.02 16.13 0.70
CA VAL A 133 12.47 16.13 2.05
C VAL A 133 13.46 16.79 2.99
N THR A 134 13.03 17.86 3.65
CA THR A 134 13.84 18.64 4.60
C THR A 134 13.38 18.42 6.05
N GLY A 135 14.15 18.91 7.02
CA GLY A 135 13.81 18.85 8.44
C GLY A 135 14.69 17.89 9.24
N THR A 136 14.25 17.56 10.45
CA THR A 136 14.93 16.64 11.35
C THR A 136 14.32 15.24 11.25
N GLY A 137 15.12 14.21 11.42
CA GLY A 137 14.66 12.83 11.27
C GLY A 137 15.66 11.82 11.78
N ARG A 138 15.35 10.54 11.58
CA ARG A 138 16.27 9.44 11.91
C ARG A 138 17.51 9.53 11.01
N LYS A 139 18.56 8.77 11.37
CA LYS A 139 19.71 8.60 10.47
C LYS A 139 19.21 7.91 9.19
N PRO A 140 19.63 8.39 7.99
CA PRO A 140 19.32 7.72 6.74
C PRO A 140 19.71 6.25 6.78
N SER A 141 18.91 5.39 6.16
CA SER A 141 19.34 4.04 5.85
C SER A 141 20.55 4.10 4.91
N PRO A 142 21.58 3.24 5.10
CA PRO A 142 22.71 3.14 4.17
C PRO A 142 22.29 2.57 2.80
N VAL A 143 21.06 2.05 2.69
CA VAL A 143 20.48 1.51 1.46
C VAL A 143 19.16 2.24 1.17
N VAL A 144 18.87 2.47 -0.12
CA VAL A 144 17.58 3.03 -0.55
C VAL A 144 16.44 2.13 -0.10
N GLU A 145 15.47 2.71 0.59
CA GLU A 145 14.27 2.04 1.09
C GLU A 145 13.08 2.36 0.17
N GLN A 146 12.37 1.32 -0.25
CA GLN A 146 11.21 1.42 -1.14
C GLN A 146 9.92 1.18 -0.36
N THR A 147 8.95 2.09 -0.52
CA THR A 147 7.58 1.94 -0.05
C THR A 147 6.64 1.91 -1.25
N SER A 148 5.66 1.01 -1.29
CA SER A 148 4.69 0.95 -2.39
C SER A 148 3.24 0.94 -1.91
N MET A 149 2.34 1.45 -2.76
CA MET A 149 0.90 1.36 -2.58
C MET A 149 0.22 1.20 -3.92
N ALA A 150 -0.72 0.26 -4.01
CA ALA A 150 -1.52 -0.01 -5.20
C ALA A 150 -2.99 0.29 -4.93
N VAL A 151 -3.66 0.89 -5.91
CA VAL A 151 -5.07 1.26 -5.86
C VAL A 151 -5.72 0.82 -7.16
N GLU A 152 -6.81 0.06 -7.04
CA GLU A 152 -7.71 -0.24 -8.16
C GLU A 152 -8.53 1.01 -8.46
N THR A 153 -8.45 1.51 -9.70
CA THR A 153 -9.17 2.72 -10.09
C THR A 153 -10.57 2.40 -10.59
N VAL A 154 -11.52 3.23 -10.16
CA VAL A 154 -12.89 3.21 -10.67
C VAL A 154 -12.97 4.16 -11.87
N GLU A 155 -13.69 3.78 -12.93
CA GLU A 155 -13.84 4.59 -14.13
C GLU A 155 -14.56 5.92 -13.81
N LYS A 156 -13.85 7.06 -13.95
CA LYS A 156 -14.38 8.41 -13.71
C LYS A 156 -14.57 9.15 -15.03
N LYS A 157 -15.82 9.50 -15.38
CA LYS A 157 -16.14 10.38 -16.52
C LYS A 157 -16.00 11.85 -16.13
N ALA A 158 -15.32 12.64 -16.94
CA ALA A 158 -15.24 14.09 -16.77
C ALA A 158 -16.65 14.69 -16.77
N GLY A 159 -17.01 15.44 -15.72
CA GLY A 159 -18.30 16.13 -15.62
C GLY A 159 -19.45 15.37 -14.94
N ALA A 160 -19.24 14.15 -14.45
CA ALA A 160 -20.23 13.51 -13.57
C ALA A 160 -19.99 13.97 -12.13
N GLY A 161 -20.75 14.96 -11.67
CA GLY A 161 -20.88 15.25 -10.25
C GLY A 161 -21.38 14.01 -9.53
N ALA A 162 -20.46 13.22 -8.98
CA ALA A 162 -20.80 12.09 -8.15
C ALA A 162 -21.40 12.66 -6.86
N LYS A 163 -22.63 12.25 -6.54
CA LYS A 163 -23.11 12.38 -5.16
C LYS A 163 -22.07 11.69 -4.29
N VAL A 164 -21.36 12.47 -3.48
CA VAL A 164 -20.42 12.04 -2.45
C VAL A 164 -21.00 10.81 -1.76
N LYS A 165 -20.53 9.60 -2.11
CA LYS A 165 -20.66 8.49 -1.18
C LYS A 165 -19.61 8.76 -0.13
N LYS A 166 -20.01 9.56 0.86
CA LYS A 166 -19.28 9.75 2.11
C LYS A 166 -18.85 8.34 2.53
N LEU A 167 -17.54 8.13 2.73
CA LEU A 167 -17.01 6.91 3.35
C LEU A 167 -17.52 6.93 4.80
N VAL A 168 -18.82 6.65 4.98
CA VAL A 168 -19.47 6.49 6.28
C VAL A 168 -19.18 5.04 6.69
N GLY A 169 -17.92 4.80 6.98
CA GLY A 169 -17.50 3.57 7.63
C GLY A 169 -17.85 3.66 9.11
N ASP A 170 -18.50 2.65 9.67
CA ASP A 170 -18.75 2.58 11.10
C ASP A 170 -17.70 1.65 11.72
N ALA A 171 -16.62 2.24 12.25
CA ALA A 171 -15.54 1.49 12.87
C ALA A 171 -16.04 0.62 14.04
N SER A 172 -17.13 1.01 14.72
CA SER A 172 -17.71 0.25 15.83
C SER A 172 -18.27 -1.12 15.41
N LYS A 173 -18.50 -1.32 14.11
CA LYS A 173 -18.96 -2.59 13.52
C LYS A 173 -17.81 -3.49 13.06
N VAL A 174 -16.57 -3.03 13.19
CA VAL A 174 -15.40 -3.84 12.87
C VAL A 174 -15.14 -4.85 13.98
N CYS A 175 -14.88 -6.09 13.60
CA CYS A 175 -14.62 -7.19 14.52
C CYS A 175 -13.19 -7.66 14.33
N VAL A 176 -12.35 -7.48 15.35
CA VAL A 176 -10.92 -7.85 15.32
C VAL A 176 -10.71 -9.07 16.22
N LYS A 177 -10.26 -10.18 15.66
CA LYS A 177 -10.10 -11.46 16.39
C LYS A 177 -8.87 -12.22 15.93
N GLY A 178 -8.11 -12.75 16.88
CA GLY A 178 -7.02 -13.67 16.58
C GLY A 178 -5.99 -13.79 17.70
N PRO A 179 -5.15 -14.83 17.66
CA PRO A 179 -4.12 -15.06 18.68
C PRO A 179 -3.07 -13.94 18.71
N GLY A 180 -2.78 -13.33 17.55
CA GLY A 180 -1.84 -12.21 17.44
C GLY A 180 -2.29 -10.89 18.07
N LEU A 181 -3.45 -10.81 18.75
CA LEU A 181 -3.90 -9.57 19.39
C LEU A 181 -3.45 -9.41 20.84
N LYS A 182 -2.91 -10.47 21.46
CA LYS A 182 -2.55 -10.46 22.88
C LYS A 182 -1.08 -10.78 23.13
N LYS A 183 -0.55 -11.74 22.36
CA LYS A 183 0.80 -12.25 22.53
C LYS A 183 1.47 -12.44 21.18
N ALA A 184 2.73 -12.06 21.10
CA ALA A 184 3.60 -12.33 19.97
C ALA A 184 4.84 -13.09 20.43
N PHE A 185 5.58 -13.62 19.46
CA PHE A 185 6.89 -14.19 19.70
C PHE A 185 7.87 -13.51 18.77
N ILE A 186 9.03 -13.15 19.32
CA ILE A 186 10.09 -12.49 18.57
C ILE A 186 10.47 -13.35 17.36
N ASN A 187 10.57 -12.70 16.20
CA ASN A 187 10.89 -13.31 14.92
C ASN A 187 9.92 -14.44 14.48
N ARG A 188 8.69 -14.48 15.00
CA ARG A 188 7.66 -15.42 14.56
C ARG A 188 6.43 -14.66 14.05
N ALA A 189 5.98 -15.00 12.85
CA ALA A 189 4.78 -14.44 12.27
C ALA A 189 3.56 -14.73 13.17
N GLN A 190 2.83 -13.68 13.52
CA GLN A 190 1.55 -13.75 14.22
C GLN A 190 0.46 -13.27 13.29
N ASN A 191 -0.74 -13.84 13.43
CA ASN A 191 -1.88 -13.44 12.62
C ASN A 191 -3.12 -13.14 13.47
N PHE A 192 -3.95 -12.26 12.92
CA PHE A 192 -5.31 -12.02 13.37
C PHE A 192 -6.18 -11.62 12.17
N ASN A 193 -7.49 -11.73 12.34
CA ASN A 193 -8.48 -11.41 11.34
C ASN A 193 -9.22 -10.11 11.72
N VAL A 194 -9.59 -9.35 10.70
CA VAL A 194 -10.44 -8.16 10.79
C VAL A 194 -11.65 -8.37 9.88
N GLU A 195 -12.84 -8.39 10.47
CA GLU A 195 -14.12 -8.48 9.77
C GLU A 195 -14.81 -7.11 9.73
N VAL A 196 -15.29 -6.72 8.55
CA VAL A 196 -15.85 -5.38 8.28
C VAL A 196 -17.26 -5.46 7.67
N LYS A 197 -17.96 -6.58 7.86
CA LYS A 197 -19.22 -6.92 7.18
C LYS A 197 -20.28 -5.81 7.27
N ASP A 198 -20.42 -5.22 8.46
CA ASP A 198 -21.42 -4.19 8.74
C ASP A 198 -20.79 -2.80 8.92
N ALA A 199 -19.48 -2.67 8.65
CA ALA A 199 -18.72 -1.46 8.87
C ALA A 199 -18.81 -0.46 7.71
N GLY A 200 -19.60 -0.76 6.67
CA GLY A 200 -19.76 0.12 5.51
C GLY A 200 -18.48 0.26 4.69
N ASN A 201 -18.32 1.39 4.00
CA ASN A 201 -17.12 1.65 3.20
C ASN A 201 -16.13 2.49 4.01
N GLY A 202 -14.94 1.96 4.25
CA GLY A 202 -13.86 2.62 4.96
C GLY A 202 -12.50 2.03 4.57
N VAL A 203 -11.43 2.67 5.05
CA VAL A 203 -10.05 2.24 4.78
C VAL A 203 -9.52 1.51 6.01
N LEU A 204 -9.04 0.28 5.85
CA LEU A 204 -8.39 -0.45 6.94
C LEU A 204 -6.96 0.06 7.12
N PHE A 205 -6.66 0.64 8.28
CA PHE A 205 -5.31 1.00 8.68
C PHE A 205 -4.84 0.09 9.81
N ILE A 206 -3.66 -0.51 9.63
CA ILE A 206 -2.97 -1.25 10.67
C ILE A 206 -1.61 -0.61 10.92
N GLY A 207 -1.31 -0.32 12.18
CA GLY A 207 0.00 0.18 12.59
C GLY A 207 0.44 -0.51 13.87
N MET A 208 1.74 -0.64 14.09
CA MET A 208 2.25 -1.14 15.36
C MET A 208 3.42 -0.30 15.85
N VAL A 209 3.39 0.02 17.13
CA VAL A 209 4.42 0.78 17.83
C VAL A 209 5.15 -0.17 18.77
N SER A 210 6.44 -0.38 18.55
CA SER A 210 7.31 -1.16 19.45
C SER A 210 7.88 -0.29 20.57
N PRO A 211 8.21 -0.87 21.75
CA PRO A 211 8.75 -0.14 22.90
C PRO A 211 9.92 0.80 22.60
N ALA A 212 10.96 0.34 21.89
CA ALA A 212 12.09 1.19 21.51
C ALA A 212 11.92 1.88 20.14
N ALA A 213 10.67 2.00 19.66
CA ALA A 213 10.31 2.52 18.34
C ALA A 213 11.05 1.82 17.17
N VAL A 214 11.47 0.56 17.39
CA VAL A 214 12.09 -0.30 16.39
C VAL A 214 11.03 -0.70 15.36
N PRO A 215 11.30 -0.55 14.06
CA PRO A 215 10.39 -0.99 13.01
C PRO A 215 10.11 -2.49 13.15
N ILE A 216 8.84 -2.86 12.98
CA ILE A 216 8.46 -4.26 12.92
C ILE A 216 9.01 -4.89 11.64
N ALA A 217 9.42 -6.16 11.70
CA ALA A 217 10.03 -6.83 10.56
C ALA A 217 9.06 -6.95 9.38
N GLU A 218 7.81 -7.29 9.69
CA GLU A 218 6.78 -7.59 8.70
C GLU A 218 5.43 -7.08 9.19
N LEU A 219 4.68 -6.48 8.28
CA LEU A 219 3.25 -6.20 8.42
C LEU A 219 2.60 -6.41 7.06
N ASN A 220 1.76 -7.43 6.97
CA ASN A 220 1.07 -7.81 5.76
C ASN A 220 -0.43 -7.83 6.04
N ILE A 221 -1.19 -7.13 5.21
CA ILE A 221 -2.65 -7.13 5.24
C ILE A 221 -3.10 -7.80 3.94
N LYS A 222 -3.78 -8.93 4.05
CA LYS A 222 -4.33 -9.67 2.91
C LYS A 222 -5.84 -9.72 3.01
N LYS A 223 -6.54 -9.39 1.94
CA LYS A 223 -8.00 -9.60 1.89
C LYS A 223 -8.26 -11.11 1.77
N ALA A 224 -8.86 -11.69 2.79
CA ALA A 224 -9.12 -13.13 2.90
C ALA A 224 -10.55 -13.51 2.47
N GLY A 225 -11.45 -12.52 2.36
CA GLY A 225 -12.82 -12.70 1.91
C GLY A 225 -13.49 -11.38 1.53
N PRO A 226 -14.79 -11.39 1.20
CA PRO A 226 -15.52 -10.19 0.79
C PRO A 226 -15.45 -9.06 1.83
N THR A 227 -15.51 -9.44 3.10
CA THR A 227 -15.56 -8.52 4.25
C THR A 227 -14.55 -8.91 5.33
N THR A 228 -13.51 -9.69 4.98
CA THR A 228 -12.53 -10.21 5.94
C THR A 228 -11.12 -9.96 5.44
N TYR A 229 -10.29 -9.43 6.34
CA TYR A 229 -8.86 -9.23 6.14
C TYR A 229 -8.09 -10.12 7.12
N ASN A 230 -7.04 -10.76 6.63
CA ASN A 230 -6.05 -11.42 7.46
C ASN A 230 -4.84 -10.51 7.58
N VAL A 231 -4.47 -10.19 8.81
CA VAL A 231 -3.30 -9.38 9.13
C VAL A 231 -2.25 -10.30 9.72
N THR A 232 -1.05 -10.27 9.15
CA THR A 232 0.12 -10.98 9.65
C THR A 232 1.21 -9.97 10.00
N TYR A 233 1.82 -10.10 11.17
CA TYR A 233 2.93 -9.24 11.57
C TYR A 233 4.05 -10.03 12.24
N LYS A 234 5.25 -9.44 12.30
CA LYS A 234 6.42 -10.03 12.96
C LYS A 234 7.22 -8.93 13.66
N VAL A 235 7.52 -9.16 14.92
CA VAL A 235 8.30 -8.26 15.80
C VAL A 235 9.70 -8.78 15.98
N GLN A 236 10.67 -7.88 16.11
CA GLN A 236 12.10 -8.22 16.32
C GLN A 236 12.57 -7.90 17.74
N GLU A 237 11.72 -7.30 18.55
CA GLU A 237 12.04 -6.79 19.87
C GLU A 237 11.12 -7.41 20.93
N ALA A 238 11.62 -7.52 22.16
CA ALA A 238 10.84 -7.90 23.33
C ALA A 238 10.14 -6.68 23.94
N GLY A 239 8.99 -6.89 24.56
CA GLY A 239 8.25 -5.89 25.33
C GLY A 239 6.83 -5.62 24.81
N ASP A 240 6.24 -4.53 25.30
CA ASP A 240 4.83 -4.21 25.08
C ASP A 240 4.65 -3.46 23.76
N HIS A 241 4.21 -4.17 22.72
CA HIS A 241 3.88 -3.57 21.43
C HIS A 241 2.44 -3.06 21.42
N VAL A 242 2.22 -1.88 20.84
CA VAL A 242 0.89 -1.26 20.71
C VAL A 242 0.42 -1.39 19.27
N LEU A 243 -0.59 -2.22 19.04
CA LEU A 243 -1.18 -2.51 17.73
C LEU A 243 -2.45 -1.69 17.50
N HIS A 244 -2.42 -0.81 16.51
CA HIS A 244 -3.55 -0.01 16.06
C HIS A 244 -4.27 -0.69 14.90
N VAL A 245 -5.60 -0.72 14.97
CA VAL A 245 -6.51 -1.23 13.96
C VAL A 245 -7.62 -0.20 13.80
N LYS A 246 -7.65 0.48 12.65
CA LYS A 246 -8.61 1.55 12.36
C LYS A 246 -9.40 1.26 11.10
N TRP A 247 -10.60 1.82 11.03
CA TRP A 247 -11.46 1.77 9.85
C TRP A 247 -11.93 3.17 9.49
N GLY A 248 -11.40 3.71 8.39
CA GLY A 248 -11.42 5.15 8.14
C GLY A 248 -10.48 5.85 9.12
N ASP A 249 -10.98 6.88 9.80
CA ASP A 249 -10.22 7.68 10.76
C ASP A 249 -10.37 7.20 12.21
N ASP A 250 -11.32 6.29 12.47
CA ASP A 250 -11.71 5.83 13.79
C ASP A 250 -11.11 4.46 14.16
N ASP A 251 -10.79 4.28 15.46
CA ASP A 251 -10.29 3.03 16.01
C ASP A 251 -11.38 1.95 16.08
N ALA A 252 -11.03 0.74 15.64
CA ALA A 252 -11.90 -0.42 15.76
C ALA A 252 -12.05 -0.85 17.24
N PRO A 253 -13.17 -1.51 17.62
CA PRO A 253 -13.37 -2.01 18.97
C PRO A 253 -12.19 -2.82 19.51
N GLY A 254 -11.67 -2.40 20.65
CA GLY A 254 -10.53 -3.02 21.32
C GLY A 254 -9.17 -2.48 20.88
N SER A 255 -9.11 -1.64 19.84
CA SER A 255 -7.90 -0.93 19.47
C SER A 255 -7.71 0.33 20.33
N PRO A 256 -6.46 0.68 20.72
CA PRO A 256 -5.23 -0.08 20.49
C PRO A 256 -5.12 -1.36 21.34
N PHE A 257 -4.53 -2.40 20.76
CA PHE A 257 -4.26 -3.68 21.43
C PHE A 257 -2.83 -3.69 21.98
N VAL A 258 -2.67 -4.11 23.24
CA VAL A 258 -1.34 -4.36 23.81
C VAL A 258 -0.94 -5.81 23.55
N VAL A 259 0.14 -5.99 22.79
CA VAL A 259 0.71 -7.28 22.42
C VAL A 259 2.03 -7.47 23.15
N ASN A 260 2.09 -8.47 24.01
CA ASN A 260 3.28 -8.77 24.80
C ASN A 260 4.14 -9.79 24.05
N THR A 261 5.46 -9.59 24.00
CA THR A 261 6.45 -10.57 23.50
C THR A 261 7.17 -11.32 24.60
#